data_AF-A0A8J3I6S5-F1
#
_entry.id   AF-A0A8J3I6S5-F1
#
_cell.length_a   1.000
_cell.length_b   1.000
_cell.length_c   1.000
_cell.angle_alpha   90.00
_cell.angle_beta   90.00
_cell.angle_gamma   90.00
#
_symmetry.space_group_name_H-M   'P 1'
#
loop_
_entity.id
_entity.type
_entity.pdbx_description
1 polymer ?
#
loop_
_entity_poly.entity_id
_entity_poly.type
_entity_poly.pdbx_seq_one_letter_code
_entity_poly.pdbx_strand_id
1 'polypeptide(L)'
;MATEASRMEQTSSAPERRANGLTPGKLISIIARYGALIILAIIFLLPFYLIIRNGLATDMEITSPRWTFFPTTLHFENISELFNDSEVLFLSGMENSALIAVLQTAGQILISALAGYGIARIPYRWANLVLYATLLTLMIPSRSFLCRSIWSYRISTG
;
A
#
# COMPACT_ATOMS: atom_id res chain seq x y z
N MET A 1 11.25 -46.53 -42.26
CA MET A 1 10.21 -45.86 -43.08
C MET A 1 8.81 -45.89 -42.45
N ALA A 2 8.34 -46.99 -41.84
CA ALA A 2 7.03 -47.04 -41.18
C ALA A 2 6.95 -46.28 -39.82
N THR A 3 8.09 -45.98 -39.19
CA THR A 3 8.15 -45.31 -37.86
C THR A 3 8.07 -43.78 -37.94
N GLU A 4 8.31 -43.17 -39.10
CA GLU A 4 8.20 -41.72 -39.27
C GLU A 4 6.76 -41.26 -39.55
N ALA A 5 5.95 -42.12 -40.18
CA ALA A 5 4.55 -41.84 -40.48
C ALA A 5 3.70 -41.70 -39.20
N SER A 6 3.97 -42.51 -38.16
CA SER A 6 3.26 -42.41 -36.88
C SER A 6 3.66 -41.18 -36.05
N ARG A 7 4.85 -40.61 -36.31
CA ARG A 7 5.32 -39.40 -35.61
C ARG A 7 4.67 -38.12 -36.12
N MET A 8 4.20 -38.11 -37.37
CA MET A 8 3.50 -36.96 -37.96
C MET A 8 2.03 -36.86 -37.53
N GLU A 9 1.42 -37.98 -37.11
CA GLU A 9 0.03 -37.99 -36.63
C GLU A 9 -0.09 -37.48 -35.18
N GLN A 10 0.97 -37.65 -34.37
CA GLN A 10 1.00 -37.21 -32.96
C GLN A 10 1.31 -35.72 -32.76
N THR A 11 1.82 -35.00 -33.77
CA THR A 11 2.06 -33.55 -33.66
C THR A 11 0.82 -32.72 -34.01
N SER A 12 -0.27 -33.34 -34.47
CA SER A 12 -1.54 -32.69 -34.79
C SER A 12 -2.59 -32.81 -33.67
N SER A 13 -2.20 -32.96 -32.41
CA SER A 13 -3.06 -32.63 -31.28
C SER A 13 -2.75 -31.21 -30.81
N ALA A 14 -2.98 -30.22 -31.68
CA ALA A 14 -3.06 -28.84 -31.25
C ALA A 14 -4.10 -28.78 -30.11
N PRO A 15 -3.82 -28.11 -28.98
CA PRO A 15 -4.78 -28.02 -27.91
C PRO A 15 -6.00 -27.32 -28.49
N GLU A 16 -7.08 -28.08 -28.65
CA GLU A 16 -8.40 -27.58 -28.98
C GLU A 16 -8.67 -26.44 -28.00
N ARG A 17 -8.51 -25.20 -28.48
CA ARG A 17 -8.81 -23.99 -27.71
C ARG A 17 -10.28 -24.08 -27.42
N ARG A 18 -10.64 -24.68 -26.28
CA ARG A 18 -11.98 -24.71 -25.74
C ARG A 18 -12.44 -23.27 -25.69
N ALA A 19 -13.18 -22.88 -26.72
CA ALA A 19 -13.93 -21.66 -26.76
C ALA A 19 -14.95 -21.82 -25.64
N ASN A 20 -14.55 -21.39 -24.44
CA ASN A 20 -15.46 -21.20 -23.33
C ASN A 20 -16.45 -20.14 -23.81
N GLY A 21 -17.54 -20.57 -24.44
CA GLY A 21 -18.71 -19.74 -24.64
C GLY A 21 -19.02 -19.14 -23.28
N LEU A 22 -19.07 -17.81 -23.21
CA LEU A 22 -19.41 -17.12 -21.97
C LEU A 22 -20.86 -17.49 -21.66
N THR A 23 -21.07 -18.51 -20.82
CA THR A 23 -22.39 -18.85 -20.29
C THR A 23 -22.97 -17.61 -19.62
N PRO A 24 -24.28 -17.35 -19.74
CA PRO A 24 -24.89 -16.13 -19.20
C PRO A 24 -24.63 -15.96 -17.69
N GLY A 25 -24.53 -17.07 -16.94
CA GLY A 25 -24.13 -17.06 -15.53
C GLY A 25 -22.69 -16.59 -15.27
N LYS A 26 -21.77 -16.78 -16.22
CA LYS A 26 -20.39 -16.30 -16.14
C LYS A 26 -20.29 -14.80 -16.48
N LEU A 27 -21.15 -14.30 -17.37
CA LEU A 27 -21.30 -12.87 -17.65
C LEU A 27 -21.85 -12.11 -16.44
N ILE A 28 -22.85 -12.64 -15.76
CA ILE A 28 -23.41 -12.03 -14.55
C ILE A 28 -22.38 -11.97 -13.42
N SER A 29 -21.61 -13.04 -13.21
CA SER A 29 -20.56 -13.04 -12.18
C SER A 29 -19.40 -12.10 -12.52
N ILE A 30 -19.07 -11.94 -13.81
CA ILE A 30 -18.13 -10.93 -14.29
C ILE A 30 -18.69 -9.53 -13.99
N ILE A 31 -19.90 -9.19 -14.45
CA ILE A 31 -20.49 -7.86 -14.26
C ILE A 31 -20.62 -7.52 -12.77
N ALA A 32 -21.05 -8.46 -11.93
CA ALA A 32 -21.13 -8.27 -10.48
C ALA A 32 -19.75 -8.02 -9.86
N ARG A 33 -18.73 -8.77 -10.28
CA ARG A 33 -17.35 -8.59 -9.80
C ARG A 33 -16.81 -7.23 -10.24
N TYR A 34 -16.88 -6.88 -11.51
CA TYR A 34 -16.43 -5.57 -12.01
C TYR A 34 -17.21 -4.42 -11.38
N GLY A 35 -18.52 -4.56 -11.20
CA GLY A 35 -19.35 -3.58 -10.48
C GLY A 35 -18.90 -3.38 -9.03
N ALA A 36 -18.65 -4.46 -8.30
CA ALA A 36 -18.12 -4.39 -6.94
C ALA A 36 -16.72 -3.75 -6.90
N LEU A 37 -15.84 -4.06 -7.85
CA LEU A 37 -14.53 -3.42 -7.97
C LEU A 37 -14.66 -1.91 -8.26
N ILE A 38 -15.59 -1.49 -9.13
CA ILE A 38 -15.82 -0.07 -9.44
C ILE A 38 -16.34 0.67 -8.21
N ILE A 39 -17.31 0.10 -7.49
CA ILE A 39 -17.84 0.71 -6.26
C ILE A 39 -16.73 0.86 -5.22
N LEU A 40 -15.93 -0.18 -5.02
CA LEU A 40 -14.80 -0.14 -4.09
C LEU A 40 -13.76 0.91 -4.52
N ALA A 41 -13.45 0.98 -5.81
CA ALA A 41 -12.55 1.99 -6.35
C ALA A 41 -13.06 3.41 -6.07
N ILE A 42 -14.35 3.68 -6.26
CA ILE A 42 -14.95 5.00 -5.99
C ILE A 42 -14.85 5.34 -4.49
N ILE A 43 -15.14 4.39 -3.60
CA ILE A 43 -15.01 4.60 -2.15
C ILE A 43 -13.57 4.96 -1.76
N PHE A 44 -12.59 4.28 -2.36
CA PHE A 44 -11.17 4.56 -2.14
C PHE A 44 -10.70 5.88 -2.77
N LEU A 45 -11.32 6.30 -3.88
CA LEU A 45 -10.96 7.54 -4.56
C LEU A 45 -11.55 8.78 -3.87
N LEU A 46 -12.63 8.61 -3.11
CA LEU A 46 -13.30 9.69 -2.38
C LEU A 46 -12.36 10.46 -1.42
N PRO A 47 -11.60 9.82 -0.50
CA PRO A 47 -10.67 10.56 0.36
C PRO A 47 -9.56 11.26 -0.42
N PHE A 48 -9.12 10.68 -1.55
CA PHE A 48 -8.12 11.30 -2.41
C PHE A 48 -8.66 12.56 -3.11
N TYR A 49 -9.90 12.49 -3.61
CA TYR A 49 -10.61 13.65 -4.14
C TYR A 49 -10.77 14.75 -3.08
N LEU A 50 -11.11 14.38 -1.84
CA LEU A 50 -11.19 15.33 -0.73
C LEU A 50 -9.83 15.98 -0.44
N ILE A 51 -8.72 15.23 -0.46
CA ILE A 51 -7.38 15.80 -0.23
C ILE A 51 -7.02 16.80 -1.33
N ILE A 52 -7.25 16.48 -2.60
CA ILE A 52 -6.97 17.39 -3.72
C ILE A 52 -7.84 18.64 -3.61
N ARG A 53 -9.14 18.49 -3.31
CA ARG A 53 -10.07 19.60 -3.11
C ARG A 53 -9.61 20.52 -1.98
N ASN A 54 -9.23 19.95 -0.82
CA ASN A 54 -8.77 20.73 0.33
C ASN A 54 -7.40 21.38 0.07
N GLY A 55 -6.49 20.72 -0.65
CA GLY A 55 -5.20 21.31 -1.03
C GLY A 55 -5.31 22.51 -1.99
N LEU A 56 -6.47 22.67 -2.64
CA LEU A 56 -6.77 23.79 -3.53
C LEU A 56 -7.63 24.88 -2.87
N ALA A 57 -8.03 24.69 -1.60
CA ALA A 57 -8.84 25.61 -0.80
C ALA A 57 -8.04 26.10 0.42
N THR A 58 -8.10 27.39 0.76
CA THR A 58 -7.34 27.96 1.89
C THR A 58 -8.08 27.83 3.23
N ASP A 59 -7.32 27.91 4.34
CA ASP A 59 -7.78 27.83 5.74
C ASP A 59 -8.91 28.81 6.11
N MET A 60 -9.08 29.91 5.35
CA MET A 60 -10.14 30.89 5.59
C MET A 60 -11.54 30.38 5.27
N GLU A 61 -11.67 29.32 4.45
CA GLU A 61 -12.99 28.72 4.14
C GLU A 61 -13.34 27.53 5.05
N ILE A 62 -12.35 26.97 5.77
CA ILE A 62 -12.54 25.90 6.77
C ILE A 62 -13.31 26.40 8.00
N THR A 63 -13.22 27.70 8.31
CA THR A 63 -13.89 28.33 9.46
C THR A 63 -15.30 28.85 9.11
N SER A 64 -15.68 28.83 7.82
CA SER A 64 -17.00 29.24 7.36
C SER A 64 -18.00 28.07 7.45
N PRO A 65 -19.21 28.23 8.03
CA PRO A 65 -20.19 27.15 8.24
C PRO A 65 -20.79 26.52 6.97
N ARG A 66 -20.26 26.82 5.78
CA ARG A 66 -20.81 26.36 4.49
C ARG A 66 -20.00 25.20 3.94
N TRP A 67 -20.43 23.99 4.27
CA TRP A 67 -19.91 22.76 3.69
C TRP A 67 -20.36 22.66 2.22
N THR A 68 -19.51 23.05 1.27
CA THR A 68 -19.79 22.96 -0.18
C THR A 68 -18.99 21.82 -0.81
N PHE A 69 -19.62 20.96 -1.62
CA PHE A 69 -18.91 19.87 -2.31
C PHE A 69 -17.93 20.40 -3.37
N PHE A 70 -18.20 21.58 -3.93
CA PHE A 70 -17.34 22.31 -4.87
C PHE A 70 -16.90 23.65 -4.23
N PRO A 71 -15.60 23.97 -4.17
CA PRO A 71 -15.12 25.28 -3.75
C PRO A 71 -15.53 26.34 -4.77
N THR A 72 -15.95 27.51 -4.30
CA THR A 72 -16.47 28.60 -5.16
C THR A 72 -15.34 29.31 -5.90
N THR A 73 -14.11 29.24 -5.39
CA THR A 73 -12.92 29.85 -5.99
C THR A 73 -11.75 28.85 -5.99
N LEU A 74 -11.24 28.53 -7.17
CA LEU A 74 -10.08 27.66 -7.34
C LEU A 74 -8.82 28.53 -7.30
N HIS A 75 -8.10 28.51 -6.18
CA HIS A 75 -6.87 29.28 -6.00
C HIS A 75 -5.65 28.39 -6.29
N PHE A 76 -5.18 28.41 -7.53
CA PHE A 76 -3.95 27.72 -7.94
C PHE A 76 -2.68 28.37 -7.35
N GLU A 77 -2.78 29.60 -6.84
CA GLU A 77 -1.69 30.32 -6.19
C GLU A 77 -1.17 29.60 -4.93
N ASN A 78 -2.03 28.89 -4.18
CA ASN A 78 -1.60 28.10 -3.02
C ASN A 78 -0.59 27.02 -3.38
N ILE A 79 -0.74 26.39 -4.55
CA ILE A 79 0.22 25.37 -5.00
C ILE A 79 1.55 26.04 -5.34
N SER A 80 1.53 27.15 -6.07
CA SER A 80 2.77 27.86 -6.41
C SER A 80 3.46 28.49 -5.20
N GLU A 81 2.69 28.97 -4.22
CA GLU A 81 3.20 29.54 -2.98
C GLU A 81 3.88 28.45 -2.14
N LEU A 82 3.30 27.25 -2.00
CA LEU A 82 3.96 26.11 -1.33
C LEU A 82 5.35 25.73 -1.89
N PHE A 83 5.60 25.99 -3.18
CA PHE A 83 6.90 25.70 -3.82
C PHE A 83 7.87 26.90 -3.79
N ASN A 84 7.36 28.12 -3.62
CA ASN A 84 8.14 29.36 -3.75
C ASN A 84 8.29 30.10 -2.40
N ASP A 85 7.52 29.69 -1.40
CA ASP A 85 7.58 30.23 -0.05
C ASP A 85 8.80 29.68 0.69
N SER A 86 9.64 30.58 1.17
CA SER A 86 10.91 30.27 1.83
C SER A 86 10.72 29.89 3.31
N GLU A 87 9.53 30.15 3.88
CA GLU A 87 9.21 29.80 5.27
C GLU A 87 8.84 28.33 5.43
N VAL A 88 8.21 27.74 4.41
CA VAL A 88 7.90 26.30 4.37
C VAL A 88 8.92 25.64 3.46
N LEU A 89 10.02 25.13 4.01
CA LEU A 89 11.02 24.33 3.29
C LEU A 89 10.43 22.96 2.85
N PHE A 90 9.39 22.97 2.03
CA PHE A 90 8.66 21.80 1.59
C PHE A 90 9.57 20.86 0.78
N LEU A 91 10.35 21.42 -0.15
CA LEU A 91 11.31 20.67 -0.96
C LEU A 91 12.37 20.00 -0.08
N SER A 92 12.99 20.75 0.84
CA SER A 92 14.01 20.18 1.74
C SER A 92 13.41 19.16 2.71
N GLY A 93 12.16 19.36 3.16
CA GLY A 93 11.42 18.39 3.98
C GLY A 93 11.14 17.09 3.22
N MET A 94 10.77 17.19 1.94
CA MET A 94 10.58 16.03 1.05
C MET A 94 11.89 15.28 0.82
N GLU A 95 12.98 16.00 0.53
CA GLU A 95 14.31 15.40 0.32
C GLU A 95 14.84 14.72 1.58
N ASN A 96 14.73 15.38 2.75
CA ASN A 96 15.12 14.80 4.02
C ASN A 96 14.29 13.55 4.36
N SER A 97 12.97 13.61 4.15
CA SER A 97 12.09 12.47 4.40
C SER A 97 12.39 11.31 3.45
N ALA A 98 12.66 11.59 2.18
CA ALA A 98 13.05 10.59 1.19
C ALA A 98 14.40 9.96 1.56
N LEU A 99 15.39 10.76 1.94
CA LEU A 99 16.71 10.28 2.36
C LEU A 99 16.59 9.38 3.59
N ILE A 100 15.87 9.81 4.62
CA ILE A 100 15.66 9.04 5.85
C ILE A 100 14.91 7.74 5.53
N ALA A 101 13.84 7.79 4.73
CA ALA A 101 13.08 6.60 4.36
C ALA A 101 13.91 5.58 3.59
N VAL A 102 14.75 6.02 2.64
CA VAL A 102 15.63 5.15 1.87
C VAL A 102 16.70 4.53 2.78
N LEU A 103 17.38 5.34 3.60
CA LEU A 103 18.41 4.85 4.52
C LEU A 103 17.83 3.86 5.54
N GLN A 104 16.66 4.17 6.10
CA GLN A 104 15.96 3.30 7.04
C GLN A 104 15.57 1.98 6.37
N THR A 105 14.99 2.04 5.17
CA THR A 105 14.56 0.83 4.44
C THR A 105 15.75 -0.04 4.07
N ALA A 106 16.84 0.56 3.56
CA ALA A 106 18.06 -0.17 3.21
C ALA A 106 18.69 -0.82 4.45
N GLY A 107 18.84 -0.08 5.55
CA GLY A 107 19.35 -0.62 6.81
C GLY A 107 18.49 -1.76 7.35
N GLN A 108 17.16 -1.60 7.32
CA GLN A 108 16.22 -2.63 7.77
C GLN A 108 16.31 -3.90 6.91
N ILE A 109 16.41 -3.77 5.58
CA ILE A 109 16.58 -4.91 4.67
C ILE A 109 17.89 -5.64 4.97
N LEU A 110 19.00 -4.91 5.14
CA LEU A 110 20.31 -5.53 5.41
C LEU A 110 20.29 -6.32 6.74
N ILE A 111 19.77 -5.72 7.81
CA ILE A 111 19.70 -6.36 9.12
C ILE A 111 18.76 -7.56 9.10
N SER A 112 17.57 -7.42 8.51
CA SER A 112 16.58 -8.49 8.44
C SER A 112 17.04 -9.65 7.54
N ALA A 113 17.72 -9.36 6.43
CA ALA A 113 18.30 -10.37 5.56
C ALA A 113 19.42 -11.14 6.27
N LEU A 114 20.30 -10.47 7.01
CA LEU A 114 21.38 -11.12 7.75
C LEU A 114 20.84 -11.99 8.90
N ALA A 115 19.86 -11.48 9.65
CA ALA A 115 19.19 -12.24 10.70
C ALA A 115 18.43 -13.46 10.14
N GLY A 116 17.68 -13.29 9.05
CA GLY A 116 16.98 -14.39 8.38
C GLY A 116 17.94 -15.43 7.80
N TYR A 117 19.06 -15.00 7.21
CA TYR A 117 20.11 -15.89 6.71
C TYR A 117 20.74 -16.72 7.83
N GLY A 118 21.04 -16.10 8.98
CA GLY A 118 21.56 -16.80 10.15
C GLY A 118 20.62 -17.90 10.65
N ILE A 119 19.31 -17.61 10.71
CA ILE A 119 18.27 -18.57 11.12
C ILE A 119 18.11 -19.71 10.09
N ALA A 120 18.24 -19.40 8.79
CA ALA A 120 18.02 -20.39 7.72
C ALA A 120 19.23 -21.31 7.46
N ARG A 121 20.45 -20.82 7.64
CA ARG A 121 21.68 -21.59 7.34
C ARG A 121 22.30 -22.27 8.56
N ILE A 122 22.06 -21.77 9.77
CA ILE A 122 22.60 -22.37 11.00
C ILE A 122 21.50 -23.24 11.62
N PRO A 123 21.57 -24.58 11.52
CA PRO A 123 20.56 -25.48 12.08
C PRO A 123 20.66 -25.49 13.62
N TYR A 124 20.11 -24.47 14.26
CA TYR A 124 20.08 -24.32 15.70
C TYR A 124 18.74 -24.84 16.24
N ARG A 125 18.75 -25.62 17.34
CA ARG A 125 17.53 -26.20 17.92
C ARG A 125 16.46 -25.16 18.30
N TRP A 126 16.88 -23.92 18.54
CA TRP A 126 16.00 -22.80 18.93
C TRP A 126 15.64 -21.85 17.78
N ALA A 127 16.07 -22.14 16.54
CA ALA A 127 15.81 -21.30 15.36
C ALA A 127 14.31 -21.08 15.13
N ASN A 128 13.50 -22.14 15.31
CA ASN A 128 12.04 -22.06 15.19
C ASN A 128 11.42 -21.18 16.28
N LEU A 129 11.96 -21.21 17.51
CA LEU A 129 11.45 -20.39 18.62
C LEU A 129 11.70 -18.89 18.36
N VAL A 130 12.89 -18.55 17.86
CA VAL A 130 13.23 -17.17 17.47
C VAL A 130 12.33 -16.70 16.31
N LEU A 131 12.11 -17.53 15.30
CA LEU A 131 11.20 -17.22 14.19
C LEU A 131 9.77 -16.92 14.67
N TYR A 132 9.20 -17.79 15.51
CA TYR A 132 7.86 -17.58 16.08
C TYR A 132 7.80 -16.33 16.96
N ALA A 133 8.83 -16.05 17.75
CA ALA A 133 8.90 -14.83 18.55
C ALA A 133 8.92 -13.55 17.68
N THR A 134 9.66 -13.55 16.55
CA THR A 134 9.66 -12.43 15.61
C THR A 134 8.28 -12.23 14.97
N LEU A 135 7.62 -13.31 14.52
CA LEU A 135 6.26 -13.25 13.97
C LEU A 135 5.24 -12.74 14.99
N LEU A 136 5.33 -13.20 16.24
CA LEU A 136 4.47 -12.74 17.33
C LEU A 136 4.70 -11.26 17.62
N THR A 137 5.94 -10.79 17.54
CA THR A 137 6.29 -9.37 17.70
C THR A 137 5.73 -8.52 16.55
N LEU A 138 5.67 -9.03 15.32
CA LEU A 138 5.02 -8.34 14.19
C LEU A 138 3.49 -8.28 14.34
N MET A 139 2.88 -9.27 14.99
CA MET A 139 1.44 -9.26 15.32
C MET A 139 1.09 -8.32 16.48
N ILE A 140 2.04 -8.06 17.39
CA ILE A 140 1.87 -7.03 18.42
C ILE A 140 2.02 -5.68 17.71
N PRO A 141 0.96 -4.88 17.59
CA PRO A 141 1.03 -3.61 16.88
C PRO A 141 2.09 -2.73 17.56
N SER A 142 3.03 -2.20 16.78
CA SER A 142 4.09 -1.30 17.25
C SER A 142 3.55 -0.07 18.03
N ARG A 143 2.26 0.25 17.87
CA ARG A 143 1.55 1.28 18.64
C ARG A 143 1.32 0.94 20.12
N SER A 144 1.54 -0.29 20.56
CA SER A 144 1.40 -0.68 21.97
C SER A 144 2.45 -0.02 22.86
N PHE A 145 3.63 0.31 22.33
CA PHE A 145 4.69 1.00 23.09
C PHE A 145 4.30 2.42 23.49
N LEU A 146 3.55 3.14 22.65
CA LEU A 146 3.11 4.50 22.95
C LEU A 146 2.09 4.52 24.10
N CYS A 147 1.20 3.53 24.14
CA CYS A 147 0.24 3.36 25.23
C CYS A 147 0.94 3.09 26.58
N ARG A 148 2.05 2.34 26.55
CA ARG A 148 2.87 2.06 27.73
C ARG A 148 3.56 3.32 28.28
N SER A 149 4.06 4.22 27.43
CA SER A 149 4.73 5.43 27.90
C SER A 149 3.73 6.45 28.50
N ILE A 150 2.56 6.60 27.87
CA ILE A 150 1.49 7.47 28.38
C ILE A 150 0.99 6.99 29.75
N TRP A 151 0.80 5.68 29.92
CA TRP A 151 0.36 5.11 31.18
C TRP A 151 1.41 5.32 32.29
N SER A 152 2.70 5.19 31.98
CA SER A 152 3.79 5.46 32.93
C SER A 152 3.86 6.94 33.33
N TYR A 153 3.66 7.87 32.39
CA TYR A 153 3.65 9.30 32.69
C TYR A 153 2.50 9.68 33.63
N ARG A 154 1.31 9.08 33.43
CA ARG A 154 0.13 9.34 34.28
C ARG A 154 0.25 8.76 35.69
N ILE A 155 1.02 7.68 35.87
CA ILE A 155 1.24 7.07 37.19
C ILE A 155 2.26 7.84 38.05
N SER A 156 3.15 8.62 37.43
CA SER A 156 4.15 9.41 38.13
C SER A 156 3.67 10.82 38.53
N THR A 157 2.50 11.25 38.08
CA THR A 157 1.92 12.59 38.32
C THR A 157 0.68 12.58 39.21
N GLY A 158 0.40 11.47 39.91
CA GLY A 158 -0.63 11.36 40.96
C GLY A 158 -0.03 10.74 42.20
#